data_AF-A0A926JS71-F1
#
_entry.id   AF-A0A926JS71-F1
#
_cell.length_a   1.000
_cell.length_b   1.000
_cell.length_c   1.000
_cell.angle_alpha   90.00
_cell.angle_beta   90.00
_cell.angle_gamma   90.00
#
_symmetry.space_group_name_H-M   'P 1'
#
loop_
_entity.id
_entity.type
_entity.pdbx_description
1 polymer ?
#
loop_
_entity_poly.entity_id
_entity_poly.type
_entity_poly.pdbx_seq_one_letter_code
_entity_poly.pdbx_strand_id
1 'polypeptide(L)'
;MRTLLKRTLSAMLWSVLLFTFSCDVPQEGDDGSLPGDSGPDFVTHPENLNIVYFVPTDNPEVEGYGERLSELLIYFQDYIKAEMGRNGFGETTFGLPVDSLNNRVKLVTIYGEHDQVTYDYGSGSTIINEINAYKQDHPEDFSSQHTLIILPQRTDGGSQPFYGWGRNCFAVDNPNISVEEIPGTSSNLIAGMLHELGHGLNLAHNKATAPDQQTLGTSLMGSGNYTWGREPTFIPPADCAILNRNQIFQASPVSDIYGGATTTVNPVLSYDEVNDVIRLSGTFTSDKAVSEVLVWLDPNVNGEGSGVNRDYNSVSWVADRNNDAFQVDIPINEVQDHGDWPYELKIKLLMENGTIKTHSYSFEFVNGEYTPETNVGVYQHSSYNGWGVELEVGSYTTGQLVALGGIDNDISSVKVPLGLRVTLYSEDNFTGQSYEVTAGNVSFLSSFNDMASSIIVSKE
;
A
#
# COMPACT_ATOMS: atom_id res chain seq x y z
N MET A 1 20.83 -46.85 -93.87
CA MET A 1 21.70 -48.00 -93.64
C MET A 1 21.64 -48.31 -92.15
N ARG A 2 20.95 -49.41 -91.79
CA ARG A 2 20.84 -50.09 -90.47
C ARG A 2 20.29 -49.31 -89.27
N THR A 3 19.26 -49.72 -88.51
CA THR A 3 18.22 -50.77 -88.58
C THR A 3 17.33 -50.61 -87.31
N LEU A 4 16.00 -50.75 -87.43
CA LEU A 4 15.06 -51.46 -86.51
C LEU A 4 14.88 -50.95 -85.04
N LEU A 5 13.75 -51.08 -84.31
CA LEU A 5 12.41 -51.67 -84.49
C LEU A 5 11.52 -51.28 -83.27
N LYS A 6 10.19 -51.13 -83.49
CA LYS A 6 8.98 -51.44 -82.67
C LYS A 6 8.93 -51.09 -81.15
N ARG A 7 7.93 -50.30 -80.70
CA ARG A 7 6.51 -50.63 -80.39
C ARG A 7 6.27 -51.43 -79.07
N THR A 8 5.71 -50.69 -78.09
CA THR A 8 4.52 -50.97 -77.25
C THR A 8 4.48 -52.07 -76.18
N LEU A 9 3.96 -51.62 -75.02
CA LEU A 9 2.95 -52.21 -74.10
C LEU A 9 3.39 -52.93 -72.81
N SER A 10 2.93 -52.35 -71.69
CA SER A 10 2.06 -52.95 -70.65
C SER A 10 2.62 -53.15 -69.22
N ALA A 11 1.85 -52.57 -68.29
CA ALA A 11 1.51 -52.98 -66.92
C ALA A 11 2.60 -53.12 -65.84
N MET A 12 2.48 -52.37 -64.73
CA MET A 12 1.77 -52.85 -63.52
C MET A 12 1.58 -51.73 -62.49
N LEU A 13 0.39 -51.69 -61.89
CA LEU A 13 -0.03 -50.91 -60.73
C LEU A 13 0.93 -51.07 -59.53
N TRP A 14 1.09 -50.01 -58.73
CA TRP A 14 1.08 -50.11 -57.26
C TRP A 14 0.38 -48.88 -56.66
N SER A 15 -0.54 -49.18 -55.76
CA SER A 15 -1.48 -48.35 -55.00
C SER A 15 -0.83 -47.59 -53.86
N VAL A 16 -1.29 -46.36 -53.56
CA VAL A 16 -1.68 -45.89 -52.21
C VAL A 16 -2.70 -44.74 -52.38
N LEU A 17 -3.78 -44.84 -51.61
CA LEU A 17 -4.98 -44.00 -51.60
C LEU A 17 -4.78 -42.63 -50.91
N LEU A 18 -5.46 -41.63 -51.46
CA LEU A 18 -5.78 -40.33 -50.86
C LEU A 18 -6.89 -40.47 -49.81
N PHE A 19 -6.90 -39.59 -48.80
CA PHE A 19 -8.15 -39.04 -48.28
C PHE A 19 -8.01 -37.55 -47.94
N THR A 20 -8.87 -36.78 -48.60
CA THR A 20 -9.23 -35.38 -48.39
C THR A 20 -10.11 -35.24 -47.15
N PHE A 21 -9.89 -34.22 -46.32
CA PHE A 21 -10.86 -33.85 -45.28
C PHE A 21 -11.81 -32.76 -45.79
N SER A 22 -13.10 -33.11 -45.69
CA SER A 22 -14.30 -32.34 -46.01
C SER A 22 -14.74 -31.51 -44.80
N CYS A 23 -15.57 -30.50 -45.05
CA CYS A 23 -16.36 -29.81 -44.03
C CYS A 23 -17.25 -30.80 -43.26
N ASP A 24 -17.30 -30.66 -41.94
CA ASP A 24 -18.35 -31.21 -41.08
C ASP A 24 -18.76 -30.15 -40.06
N VAL A 25 -20.07 -29.87 -40.03
CA VAL A 25 -20.77 -29.07 -39.01
C VAL A 25 -21.17 -30.04 -37.89
N PRO A 26 -20.82 -29.81 -36.62
CA PRO A 26 -21.39 -30.58 -35.52
C PRO A 26 -22.76 -30.03 -35.09
N GLN A 27 -23.68 -30.96 -34.86
CA GLN A 27 -25.08 -30.78 -34.47
C GLN A 27 -25.29 -30.06 -33.12
N GLU A 28 -26.40 -29.34 -33.06
CA GLU A 28 -27.08 -28.86 -31.85
C GLU A 28 -27.24 -29.96 -30.80
N GLY A 29 -26.72 -29.69 -29.60
CA GLY A 29 -27.22 -30.25 -28.35
C GLY A 29 -28.04 -29.16 -27.66
N ASP A 30 -29.36 -29.26 -27.78
CA ASP A 30 -30.32 -28.53 -26.97
C ASP A 30 -30.37 -29.17 -25.58
N ASP A 31 -29.62 -28.59 -24.63
CA ASP A 31 -30.04 -28.58 -23.23
C ASP A 31 -30.62 -27.19 -22.96
N GLY A 32 -31.94 -27.15 -22.82
CA GLY A 32 -32.66 -25.99 -22.36
C GLY A 32 -32.41 -25.79 -20.87
N SER A 33 -31.24 -25.26 -20.52
CA SER A 33 -31.08 -24.48 -19.31
C SER A 33 -31.60 -23.06 -19.61
N LEU A 34 -32.68 -22.69 -18.92
CA LEU A 34 -33.09 -21.28 -18.82
C LEU A 34 -31.84 -20.46 -18.40
N PRO A 35 -31.59 -19.26 -18.94
CA PRO A 35 -30.50 -18.42 -18.46
C PRO A 35 -30.85 -17.99 -17.02
N GLY A 36 -30.42 -18.83 -16.08
CA GLY A 36 -30.55 -18.61 -14.66
C GLY A 36 -29.35 -17.80 -14.21
N ASP A 37 -29.59 -16.52 -13.97
CA ASP A 37 -28.90 -15.70 -12.97
C ASP A 37 -27.37 -15.82 -13.01
N SER A 38 -26.76 -15.44 -14.14
CA SER A 38 -25.35 -15.04 -14.11
C SER A 38 -25.29 -13.77 -13.26
N GLY A 39 -24.68 -13.87 -12.08
CA GLY A 39 -24.43 -12.70 -11.22
C GLY A 39 -23.69 -11.57 -11.96
N PRO A 40 -23.44 -10.43 -11.29
CA PRO A 40 -22.77 -9.30 -11.92
C PRO A 40 -21.44 -9.72 -12.58
N ASP A 41 -21.10 -9.10 -13.72
CA ASP A 41 -19.85 -9.35 -14.46
C ASP A 41 -18.57 -8.86 -13.73
N PHE A 42 -18.69 -8.55 -12.43
CA PHE A 42 -17.62 -8.06 -11.57
C PHE A 42 -17.64 -8.76 -10.20
N VAL A 43 -16.51 -8.74 -9.50
CA VAL A 43 -16.35 -9.40 -8.21
C VAL A 43 -17.08 -8.63 -7.11
N THR A 44 -17.92 -9.36 -6.37
CA THR A 44 -18.57 -8.89 -5.13
C THR A 44 -18.17 -9.81 -3.98
N HIS A 45 -18.01 -9.24 -2.79
CA HIS A 45 -17.78 -9.96 -1.54
C HIS A 45 -18.88 -9.66 -0.53
N PRO A 46 -18.91 -10.32 0.64
CA PRO A 46 -19.80 -9.93 1.75
C PRO A 46 -19.52 -8.52 2.28
N GLU A 47 -18.26 -8.08 2.23
CA GLU A 47 -17.81 -6.74 2.61
C GLU A 47 -17.13 -6.10 1.38
N ASN A 48 -17.67 -4.99 0.89
CA ASN A 48 -17.25 -4.35 -0.37
C ASN A 48 -16.72 -2.93 -0.13
N LEU A 49 -16.00 -2.38 -1.12
CA LEU A 49 -15.70 -0.95 -1.17
C LEU A 49 -17.03 -0.17 -1.13
N ASN A 50 -17.22 0.69 -0.15
CA ASN A 50 -18.36 1.61 -0.19
C ASN A 50 -18.04 2.71 -1.21
N ILE A 51 -18.92 2.98 -2.16
CA ILE A 51 -18.73 4.07 -3.13
C ILE A 51 -19.77 5.15 -2.85
N VAL A 52 -19.30 6.31 -2.41
CA VAL A 52 -20.13 7.48 -2.12
C VAL A 52 -19.92 8.51 -3.22
N TYR A 53 -21.02 8.93 -3.85
CA TYR A 53 -21.04 10.12 -4.70
C TYR A 53 -21.58 11.29 -3.87
N PHE A 54 -20.69 12.17 -3.43
CA PHE A 54 -20.99 13.24 -2.48
C PHE A 54 -21.23 14.57 -3.22
N VAL A 55 -22.42 15.12 -3.09
CA VAL A 55 -22.93 16.21 -3.94
C VAL A 55 -23.09 17.49 -3.13
N PRO A 56 -22.30 18.55 -3.39
CA PRO A 56 -22.51 19.86 -2.78
C PRO A 56 -23.85 20.49 -3.21
N THR A 57 -24.40 21.38 -2.37
CA THR A 57 -25.71 22.01 -2.59
C THR A 57 -25.81 22.85 -3.89
N ASP A 58 -24.68 23.33 -4.41
CA ASP A 58 -24.58 24.20 -5.58
C ASP A 58 -23.78 23.60 -6.76
N ASN A 59 -23.30 22.36 -6.62
CA ASN A 59 -22.57 21.66 -7.69
C ASN A 59 -23.21 20.27 -7.92
N PRO A 60 -24.14 20.17 -8.89
CA PRO A 60 -24.92 18.96 -9.10
C PRO A 60 -24.07 17.81 -9.63
N GLU A 61 -24.68 16.63 -9.68
CA GLU A 61 -24.05 15.42 -10.20
C GLU A 61 -23.64 15.56 -11.66
N VAL A 62 -22.52 14.96 -12.02
CA VAL A 62 -22.09 14.88 -13.41
C VAL A 62 -22.97 13.88 -14.15
N GLU A 63 -23.48 14.26 -15.31
CA GLU A 63 -24.33 13.41 -16.13
C GLU A 63 -23.69 12.03 -16.37
N GLY A 64 -24.50 10.96 -16.24
CA GLY A 64 -24.07 9.59 -16.46
C GLY A 64 -23.08 9.02 -15.43
N TYR A 65 -22.81 9.69 -14.30
CA TYR A 65 -21.79 9.26 -13.33
C TYR A 65 -21.94 7.80 -12.89
N GLY A 66 -23.17 7.32 -12.65
CA GLY A 66 -23.40 5.95 -12.18
C GLY A 66 -22.97 4.86 -13.18
N GLU A 67 -23.03 5.14 -14.48
CA GLU A 67 -22.56 4.21 -15.52
C GLU A 67 -21.04 4.34 -15.70
N ARG A 68 -20.55 5.57 -15.94
CA ARG A 68 -19.12 5.85 -16.16
C ARG A 68 -18.24 5.37 -15.01
N LEU A 69 -18.64 5.65 -13.76
CA LEU A 69 -17.87 5.26 -12.58
C LEU A 69 -18.01 3.77 -12.31
N SER A 70 -19.15 3.14 -12.61
CA SER A 70 -19.28 1.69 -12.50
C SER A 70 -18.29 0.99 -13.43
N GLU A 71 -18.25 1.36 -14.71
CA GLU A 71 -17.31 0.80 -15.69
C GLU A 71 -15.86 1.02 -15.25
N LEU A 72 -15.53 2.23 -14.78
CA LEU A 72 -14.19 2.57 -14.33
C LEU A 72 -13.74 1.74 -13.12
N LEU A 73 -14.63 1.54 -12.14
CA LEU A 73 -14.33 0.74 -10.95
C LEU A 73 -14.15 -0.74 -11.27
N ILE A 74 -14.92 -1.26 -12.22
CA ILE A 74 -14.74 -2.63 -12.74
C ILE A 74 -13.38 -2.72 -13.45
N TYR A 75 -12.99 -1.70 -14.21
CA TYR A 75 -11.67 -1.66 -14.85
C TYR A 75 -10.52 -1.61 -13.83
N PHE A 76 -10.67 -0.86 -12.73
CA PHE A 76 -9.71 -0.88 -11.62
C PHE A 76 -9.62 -2.25 -10.95
N GLN A 77 -10.77 -2.91 -10.80
CA GLN A 77 -10.86 -4.25 -10.23
C GLN A 77 -10.06 -5.26 -11.08
N ASP A 78 -10.17 -5.19 -12.40
CA ASP A 78 -9.43 -6.05 -13.33
C ASP A 78 -7.93 -5.78 -13.32
N TYR A 79 -7.52 -4.51 -13.28
CA TYR A 79 -6.10 -4.15 -13.16
C TYR A 79 -5.48 -4.71 -11.87
N ILE A 80 -6.14 -4.49 -10.72
CA ILE A 80 -5.68 -5.01 -9.43
C ILE A 80 -5.68 -6.55 -9.44
N LYS A 81 -6.71 -7.18 -10.01
CA LYS A 81 -6.79 -8.64 -10.16
C LYS A 81 -5.59 -9.22 -10.92
N ALA A 82 -5.21 -8.59 -12.02
CA ALA A 82 -4.06 -8.99 -12.82
C ALA A 82 -2.75 -8.85 -12.04
N GLU A 83 -2.58 -7.76 -11.30
CA GLU A 83 -1.39 -7.52 -10.47
C GLU A 83 -1.28 -8.48 -9.29
N MET A 84 -2.41 -8.80 -8.63
CA MET A 84 -2.46 -9.85 -7.60
C MET A 84 -2.06 -11.22 -8.17
N GLY A 85 -2.56 -11.55 -9.38
CA GLY A 85 -2.19 -12.77 -10.10
C GLY A 85 -0.70 -12.83 -10.45
N ARG A 86 -0.14 -11.74 -11.00
CA ARG A 86 1.28 -11.60 -11.36
C ARG A 86 2.21 -11.80 -10.16
N ASN A 87 1.81 -11.32 -8.99
CA ASN A 87 2.58 -11.45 -7.75
C ASN A 87 2.30 -12.75 -6.96
N GLY A 88 1.52 -13.68 -7.51
CA GLY A 88 1.33 -15.01 -6.91
C GLY A 88 0.28 -15.10 -5.80
N PHE A 89 -0.54 -14.06 -5.60
CA PHE A 89 -1.65 -14.06 -4.63
C PHE A 89 -2.97 -14.59 -5.21
N GLY A 90 -2.92 -15.14 -6.43
CA GLY A 90 -4.09 -15.53 -7.21
C GLY A 90 -4.81 -14.31 -7.82
N GLU A 91 -5.77 -14.57 -8.70
CA GLU A 91 -6.57 -13.52 -9.35
C GLU A 91 -7.68 -12.99 -8.42
N THR A 92 -7.27 -12.46 -7.26
CA THR A 92 -8.14 -11.85 -6.25
C THR A 92 -8.16 -10.33 -6.39
N THR A 93 -9.23 -9.69 -5.91
CA THR A 93 -9.43 -8.24 -6.05
C THR A 93 -10.46 -7.76 -5.04
N PHE A 94 -10.60 -6.45 -4.89
CA PHE A 94 -11.57 -5.85 -3.97
C PHE A 94 -13.01 -6.06 -4.46
N GLY A 95 -13.93 -6.19 -3.51
CA GLY A 95 -15.35 -6.37 -3.79
C GLY A 95 -16.05 -5.07 -4.10
N LEU A 96 -16.98 -5.09 -5.05
CA LEU A 96 -17.86 -3.98 -5.39
C LEU A 96 -19.32 -4.32 -5.07
N PRO A 97 -20.09 -3.38 -4.48
CA PRO A 97 -21.50 -3.60 -4.17
C PRO A 97 -22.35 -3.55 -5.44
N VAL A 98 -23.45 -4.30 -5.47
CA VAL A 98 -24.29 -4.47 -6.65
C VAL A 98 -25.56 -3.64 -6.56
N ASP A 99 -25.83 -2.85 -7.60
CA ASP A 99 -27.15 -2.28 -7.87
C ASP A 99 -27.91 -3.25 -8.77
N SER A 100 -28.74 -4.11 -8.16
CA SER A 100 -29.46 -5.18 -8.86
C SER A 100 -30.53 -4.67 -9.82
N LEU A 101 -30.96 -3.40 -9.70
CA LEU A 101 -31.95 -2.82 -10.61
C LEU A 101 -31.34 -2.44 -11.95
N ASN A 102 -30.09 -1.97 -11.92
CA ASN A 102 -29.38 -1.46 -13.10
C ASN A 102 -28.22 -2.38 -13.54
N ASN A 103 -28.01 -3.51 -12.85
CA ASN A 103 -26.93 -4.46 -13.09
C ASN A 103 -25.54 -3.80 -13.18
N ARG A 104 -25.23 -2.96 -12.20
CA ARG A 104 -23.98 -2.16 -12.15
C ARG A 104 -23.46 -2.04 -10.72
N VAL A 105 -22.33 -1.36 -10.55
CA VAL A 105 -21.81 -1.02 -9.22
C VAL A 105 -22.79 -0.08 -8.51
N LYS A 106 -23.13 -0.38 -7.25
CA LYS A 106 -23.98 0.49 -6.41
C LYS A 106 -23.16 1.68 -5.92
N LEU A 107 -23.62 2.88 -6.26
CA LEU A 107 -23.13 4.15 -5.72
C LEU A 107 -24.17 4.70 -4.74
N VAL A 108 -23.74 5.09 -3.55
CA VAL A 108 -24.57 5.77 -2.55
C VAL A 108 -24.44 7.27 -2.79
N THR A 109 -25.51 7.90 -3.26
CA THR A 109 -25.50 9.36 -3.49
C THR A 109 -25.90 10.08 -2.21
N ILE A 110 -25.03 10.97 -1.72
CA ILE A 110 -25.26 11.74 -0.51
C ILE A 110 -25.20 13.22 -0.88
N TYR A 111 -26.29 13.94 -0.62
CA TYR A 111 -26.34 15.39 -0.78
C TYR A 111 -25.82 16.05 0.49
N GLY A 112 -24.70 16.75 0.38
CA GLY A 112 -24.08 17.43 1.52
C GLY A 112 -24.86 18.66 1.96
N GLU A 113 -24.58 19.14 3.18
CA GLU A 113 -25.27 20.27 3.79
C GLU A 113 -24.79 21.65 3.29
N HIS A 114 -23.61 21.70 2.68
CA HIS A 114 -22.92 22.93 2.30
C HIS A 114 -22.66 23.06 0.80
N ASP A 115 -22.19 24.25 0.39
CA ASP A 115 -21.76 24.55 -0.97
C ASP A 115 -20.38 23.96 -1.27
N GLN A 116 -20.02 23.92 -2.56
CA GLN A 116 -18.74 23.40 -3.02
C GLN A 116 -17.55 24.17 -2.42
N VAL A 117 -17.72 25.46 -2.11
CA VAL A 117 -16.68 26.30 -1.50
C VAL A 117 -16.30 25.81 -0.11
N THR A 118 -17.30 25.42 0.68
CA THR A 118 -17.12 24.87 2.02
C THR A 118 -16.36 23.53 2.00
N TYR A 119 -16.49 22.75 0.93
CA TYR A 119 -15.75 21.50 0.72
C TYR A 119 -14.43 21.73 -0.01
N ASP A 120 -13.55 22.54 0.58
CA ASP A 120 -12.19 22.76 0.06
C ASP A 120 -11.27 21.53 0.25
N TYR A 121 -10.01 21.64 -0.18
CA TYR A 121 -9.05 20.54 -0.06
C TYR A 121 -8.90 20.03 1.40
N GLY A 122 -8.96 20.90 2.41
CA GLY A 122 -8.81 20.50 3.81
C GLY A 122 -10.06 19.86 4.44
N SER A 123 -11.16 19.81 3.69
CA SER A 123 -12.49 19.53 4.24
C SER A 123 -12.88 18.05 4.32
N GLY A 124 -11.91 17.12 4.21
CA GLY A 124 -12.17 15.68 4.28
C GLY A 124 -12.87 15.26 5.57
N SER A 125 -12.51 15.86 6.71
CA SER A 125 -13.16 15.57 8.00
C SER A 125 -14.63 16.00 8.05
N THR A 126 -14.98 17.15 7.45
CA THR A 126 -16.36 17.63 7.33
C THR A 126 -17.21 16.64 6.55
N ILE A 127 -16.73 16.24 5.36
CA ILE A 127 -17.44 15.28 4.49
C ILE A 127 -17.61 13.92 5.18
N ILE A 128 -16.56 13.41 5.82
CA ILE A 128 -16.62 12.13 6.55
C ILE A 128 -17.65 12.19 7.69
N ASN A 129 -17.79 13.32 8.38
CA ASN A 129 -18.79 13.49 9.44
C ASN A 129 -20.23 13.41 8.88
N GLU A 130 -20.49 14.04 7.74
CA GLU A 130 -21.79 13.97 7.07
C GLU A 130 -22.11 12.55 6.55
N ILE A 131 -21.12 11.87 5.96
CA ILE A 131 -21.26 10.46 5.55
C ILE A 131 -21.53 9.56 6.77
N ASN A 132 -20.84 9.79 7.89
CA ASN A 132 -21.07 9.04 9.12
C ASN A 132 -22.48 9.30 9.70
N ALA A 133 -23.02 10.51 9.57
CA ALA A 133 -24.40 10.80 9.94
C ALA A 133 -25.38 10.05 9.03
N TYR A 134 -25.20 10.10 7.70
CA TYR A 134 -26.01 9.33 6.75
C TYR A 134 -25.96 7.82 7.05
N LYS A 135 -24.76 7.28 7.33
CA LYS A 135 -24.54 5.86 7.64
C LYS A 135 -25.22 5.40 8.93
N GLN A 136 -25.46 6.29 9.89
CA GLN A 136 -26.23 5.95 11.10
C GLN A 136 -27.70 5.66 10.78
N ASP A 137 -28.26 6.39 9.80
CA ASP A 137 -29.65 6.23 9.37
C ASP A 137 -29.81 5.16 8.28
N HIS A 138 -28.76 4.87 7.50
CA HIS A 138 -28.76 3.92 6.38
C HIS A 138 -27.60 2.91 6.47
N PRO A 139 -27.47 2.15 7.58
CA PRO A 139 -26.35 1.23 7.76
C PRO A 139 -26.26 0.15 6.69
N GLU A 140 -27.37 -0.23 6.05
CA GLU A 140 -27.45 -1.22 4.97
C GLU A 140 -26.77 -0.79 3.66
N ASP A 141 -26.49 0.51 3.50
CA ASP A 141 -25.78 1.04 2.34
C ASP A 141 -24.26 0.80 2.42
N PHE A 142 -23.74 0.39 3.59
CA PHE A 142 -22.32 0.25 3.85
C PHE A 142 -22.01 -1.15 4.38
N SER A 143 -21.05 -1.81 3.74
CA SER A 143 -20.68 -3.20 4.09
C SER A 143 -19.26 -3.35 4.64
N SER A 144 -18.46 -2.29 4.60
CA SER A 144 -17.07 -2.33 5.09
C SER A 144 -16.62 -1.04 5.78
N GLN A 145 -15.36 -1.01 6.20
CA GLN A 145 -14.67 0.16 6.73
C GLN A 145 -13.96 0.98 5.64
N HIS A 146 -14.06 0.58 4.36
CA HIS A 146 -13.38 1.22 3.23
C HIS A 146 -14.36 2.03 2.38
N THR A 147 -14.05 3.30 2.12
CA THR A 147 -14.94 4.19 1.36
C THR A 147 -14.18 4.99 0.31
N LEU A 148 -14.58 4.88 -0.95
CA LEU A 148 -14.21 5.81 -2.01
C LEU A 148 -15.27 6.91 -2.09
N ILE A 149 -14.84 8.16 -1.88
CA ILE A 149 -15.70 9.34 -1.84
C ILE A 149 -15.40 10.18 -3.07
N ILE A 150 -16.39 10.34 -3.94
CA ILE A 150 -16.24 11.01 -5.23
C ILE A 150 -17.10 12.27 -5.21
N LEU A 151 -16.49 13.41 -5.51
CA LEU A 151 -17.19 14.70 -5.64
C LEU A 151 -17.19 15.16 -7.10
N PRO A 152 -18.26 15.81 -7.58
CA PRO A 152 -18.23 16.50 -8.86
C PRO A 152 -17.11 17.56 -8.84
N GLN A 153 -16.39 17.70 -9.96
CA GLN A 153 -15.33 18.70 -10.09
C GLN A 153 -15.93 20.09 -9.88
N ARG A 154 -15.26 20.89 -9.05
CA ARG A 154 -15.67 22.26 -8.78
C ARG A 154 -15.73 23.09 -10.05
N THR A 155 -16.80 23.87 -10.15
CA THR A 155 -17.07 24.76 -11.30
C THR A 155 -16.47 26.15 -11.12
N ASP A 156 -16.06 26.49 -9.90
CA ASP A 156 -15.47 27.78 -9.54
C ASP A 156 -13.93 27.83 -9.64
N GLY A 157 -13.30 26.73 -10.03
CA GLY A 157 -11.83 26.60 -10.14
C GLY A 157 -11.10 26.43 -8.81
N GLY A 158 -11.81 26.26 -7.70
CA GLY A 158 -11.23 25.91 -6.40
C GLY A 158 -10.74 24.47 -6.32
N SER A 159 -10.00 24.15 -5.25
CA SER A 159 -9.57 22.79 -4.93
C SER A 159 -10.63 22.04 -4.12
N GLN A 160 -10.63 20.71 -4.20
CA GLN A 160 -11.47 19.81 -3.41
C GLN A 160 -10.63 18.62 -2.94
N PRO A 161 -11.10 17.83 -1.95
CA PRO A 161 -10.36 16.69 -1.44
C PRO A 161 -9.96 15.71 -2.55
N PHE A 162 -8.68 15.33 -2.55
CA PHE A 162 -8.08 14.35 -3.46
C PHE A 162 -6.86 13.76 -2.77
N TYR A 163 -7.10 12.80 -1.89
CA TYR A 163 -6.11 12.13 -1.05
C TYR A 163 -6.70 10.90 -0.36
N GLY A 164 -5.85 9.98 0.09
CA GLY A 164 -6.18 8.99 1.11
C GLY A 164 -6.37 9.59 2.52
N TRP A 165 -7.32 9.06 3.28
CA TRP A 165 -7.55 9.40 4.69
C TRP A 165 -7.96 8.16 5.49
N GLY A 166 -6.99 7.52 6.14
CA GLY A 166 -7.22 6.24 6.82
C GLY A 166 -7.70 5.19 5.82
N ARG A 167 -8.90 4.64 6.04
CA ARG A 167 -9.56 3.71 5.09
C ARG A 167 -10.54 4.40 4.14
N ASN A 168 -10.55 5.72 4.11
CA ASN A 168 -11.28 6.49 3.11
C ASN A 168 -10.31 7.03 2.06
N CYS A 169 -10.82 7.37 0.90
CA CYS A 169 -10.09 8.11 -0.11
C CYS A 169 -11.05 9.06 -0.84
N PHE A 170 -10.51 10.20 -1.28
CA PHE A 170 -11.27 11.22 -2.00
C PHE A 170 -10.81 11.29 -3.45
N ALA A 171 -11.78 11.41 -4.36
CA ALA A 171 -11.53 11.58 -5.77
C ALA A 171 -12.51 12.58 -6.40
N VAL A 172 -12.25 12.92 -7.66
CA VAL A 172 -13.04 13.90 -8.42
C VAL A 172 -13.69 13.22 -9.62
N ASP A 173 -14.94 13.61 -9.91
CA ASP A 173 -15.66 13.25 -11.13
C ASP A 173 -15.84 14.46 -12.06
N ASN A 174 -15.73 14.23 -13.36
CA ASN A 174 -16.09 15.16 -14.43
C ASN A 174 -16.46 14.33 -15.68
N PRO A 175 -16.98 14.93 -16.76
CA PRO A 175 -17.39 14.16 -17.94
C PRO A 175 -16.31 13.28 -18.57
N ASN A 176 -15.02 13.56 -18.30
CA ASN A 176 -13.87 12.80 -18.81
C ASN A 176 -13.35 11.75 -17.83
N ILE A 177 -14.08 11.44 -16.75
CA ILE A 177 -13.77 10.35 -15.84
C ILE A 177 -14.55 9.12 -16.30
N SER A 178 -13.98 8.40 -17.26
CA SER A 178 -14.52 7.17 -17.85
C SER A 178 -13.38 6.27 -18.34
N VAL A 179 -13.70 4.99 -18.64
CA VAL A 179 -12.72 4.02 -19.16
C VAL A 179 -12.13 4.47 -20.50
N GLU A 180 -12.97 5.06 -21.38
CA GLU A 180 -12.57 5.52 -22.71
C GLU A 180 -11.47 6.59 -22.68
N GLU A 181 -11.43 7.38 -21.61
CA GLU A 181 -10.50 8.49 -21.45
C GLU A 181 -9.15 8.08 -20.84
N ILE A 182 -9.01 6.84 -20.33
CA ILE A 182 -7.77 6.35 -19.70
C ILE A 182 -6.53 6.58 -20.59
N PRO A 183 -6.52 6.19 -21.89
CA PRO A 183 -5.33 6.34 -22.72
C PRO A 183 -5.08 7.78 -23.19
N GLY A 184 -6.12 8.60 -23.25
CA GLY A 184 -6.12 9.91 -23.92
C GLY A 184 -6.10 11.12 -23.00
N THR A 185 -6.35 10.92 -21.69
CA THR A 185 -6.54 12.04 -20.78
C THR A 185 -5.28 12.89 -20.63
N SER A 186 -5.45 14.22 -20.66
CA SER A 186 -4.42 15.19 -20.24
C SER A 186 -4.40 15.42 -18.72
N SER A 187 -5.35 14.84 -18.00
CA SER A 187 -5.57 15.02 -16.57
C SER A 187 -5.21 13.76 -15.78
N ASN A 188 -4.51 13.90 -14.67
CA ASN A 188 -4.08 12.77 -13.82
C ASN A 188 -5.18 12.27 -12.87
N LEU A 189 -6.43 12.71 -13.05
CA LEU A 189 -7.51 12.42 -12.10
C LEU A 189 -7.92 10.95 -12.05
N ILE A 190 -7.91 10.22 -13.17
CA ILE A 190 -8.27 8.79 -13.19
C ILE A 190 -7.18 7.95 -12.50
N ALA A 191 -5.92 8.10 -12.96
CA ALA A 191 -4.79 7.40 -12.36
C ALA A 191 -4.57 7.83 -10.89
N GLY A 192 -4.81 9.10 -10.58
CA GLY A 192 -4.82 9.60 -9.21
C GLY A 192 -5.93 8.98 -8.37
N MET A 193 -7.16 8.82 -8.89
CA MET A 193 -8.24 8.12 -8.16
C MET A 193 -7.81 6.70 -7.77
N LEU A 194 -7.14 5.97 -8.67
CA LEU A 194 -6.63 4.63 -8.37
C LEU A 194 -5.50 4.67 -7.32
N HIS A 195 -4.60 5.65 -7.38
CA HIS A 195 -3.55 5.86 -6.37
C HIS A 195 -4.14 6.20 -4.99
N GLU A 196 -5.08 7.14 -4.91
CA GLU A 196 -5.74 7.50 -3.66
C GLU A 196 -6.57 6.34 -3.11
N LEU A 197 -7.21 5.55 -4.00
CA LEU A 197 -7.85 4.31 -3.62
C LEU A 197 -6.83 3.35 -2.99
N GLY A 198 -5.63 3.21 -3.55
CA GLY A 198 -4.53 2.46 -2.95
C GLY A 198 -4.26 2.86 -1.50
N HIS A 199 -4.19 4.15 -1.18
CA HIS A 199 -4.10 4.62 0.20
C HIS A 199 -5.31 4.20 1.05
N GLY A 200 -6.52 4.39 0.51
CA GLY A 200 -7.75 3.90 1.14
C GLY A 200 -7.75 2.39 1.39
N LEU A 201 -6.94 1.61 0.66
CA LEU A 201 -6.73 0.17 0.80
C LEU A 201 -5.55 -0.22 1.71
N ASN A 202 -5.06 0.73 2.52
CA ASN A 202 -3.95 0.61 3.46
C ASN A 202 -2.55 0.59 2.82
N LEU A 203 -2.41 0.99 1.55
CA LEU A 203 -1.10 1.09 0.90
C LEU A 203 -0.38 2.39 1.27
N ALA A 204 0.92 2.29 1.51
CA ALA A 204 1.80 3.43 1.70
C ALA A 204 2.52 3.77 0.39
N HIS A 205 3.13 4.95 0.30
CA HIS A 205 4.00 5.24 -0.83
C HIS A 205 5.17 4.26 -0.90
N ASN A 206 5.63 4.04 -2.12
CA ASN A 206 6.86 3.30 -2.38
C ASN A 206 7.40 3.64 -3.77
N LYS A 207 8.59 3.13 -4.05
CA LYS A 207 9.26 3.20 -5.34
C LYS A 207 9.56 1.79 -5.83
N ALA A 208 9.51 1.64 -7.15
CA ALA A 208 9.94 0.40 -7.79
C ALA A 208 11.41 0.13 -7.48
N THR A 209 11.79 -1.14 -7.36
CA THR A 209 13.22 -1.52 -7.42
C THR A 209 13.79 -1.09 -8.79
N ALA A 210 15.09 -0.87 -8.89
CA ALA A 210 15.73 -0.53 -10.16
C ALA A 210 15.46 -1.59 -11.27
N PRO A 211 15.46 -2.91 -10.98
CA PRO A 211 15.06 -3.93 -11.96
C PRO A 211 13.58 -3.91 -12.33
N ASP A 212 12.67 -3.72 -11.36
CA ASP A 212 11.24 -3.66 -11.64
C ASP A 212 10.88 -2.43 -12.46
N GLN A 213 11.53 -1.28 -12.19
CA GLN A 213 11.34 -0.06 -12.98
C GLN A 213 11.64 -0.27 -14.47
N GLN A 214 12.62 -1.11 -14.78
CA GLN A 214 13.03 -1.40 -16.17
C GLN A 214 12.08 -2.39 -16.86
N THR A 215 11.44 -3.28 -16.10
CA THR A 215 10.67 -4.42 -16.65
C THR A 215 9.16 -4.25 -16.55
N LEU A 216 8.69 -3.61 -15.49
CA LEU A 216 7.27 -3.40 -15.14
C LEU A 216 6.87 -1.92 -15.16
N GLY A 217 7.83 -1.01 -15.12
CA GLY A 217 7.60 0.43 -15.16
C GLY A 217 7.39 1.03 -13.76
N THR A 218 6.48 1.98 -13.63
CA THR A 218 6.36 2.78 -12.41
C THR A 218 5.53 2.08 -11.36
N SER A 219 5.89 2.17 -10.08
CA SER A 219 5.00 1.70 -9.00
C SER A 219 3.75 2.57 -8.91
N LEU A 220 2.57 1.95 -8.78
CA LEU A 220 1.29 2.64 -8.62
C LEU A 220 1.33 3.65 -7.47
N MET A 221 1.85 3.20 -6.32
CA MET A 221 1.95 4.00 -5.09
C MET A 221 3.18 4.90 -5.04
N GLY A 222 3.99 4.91 -6.10
CA GLY A 222 5.01 5.92 -6.33
C GLY A 222 4.47 7.07 -7.17
N SER A 223 4.99 7.22 -8.38
CA SER A 223 4.49 8.19 -9.37
C SER A 223 3.43 7.61 -10.32
N GLY A 224 2.80 6.48 -9.93
CA GLY A 224 1.83 5.77 -10.75
C GLY A 224 0.58 6.58 -11.10
N ASN A 225 0.22 7.57 -10.28
CA ASN A 225 -0.82 8.55 -10.57
C ASN A 225 -0.53 9.39 -11.83
N TYR A 226 0.71 9.44 -12.31
CA TYR A 226 1.08 10.12 -13.55
C TYR A 226 1.19 9.16 -14.76
N THR A 227 1.40 7.86 -14.51
CA THR A 227 1.77 6.89 -15.54
C THR A 227 0.68 5.86 -15.83
N TRP A 228 -0.14 5.49 -14.85
CA TRP A 228 -1.15 4.45 -15.04
C TRP A 228 -2.12 4.82 -16.17
N GLY A 229 -2.38 3.86 -17.06
CA GLY A 229 -3.20 4.05 -18.25
C GLY A 229 -2.49 4.65 -19.47
N ARG A 230 -1.25 5.13 -19.30
CA ARG A 230 -0.44 5.78 -20.36
C ARG A 230 0.89 5.08 -20.59
N GLU A 231 1.54 4.67 -19.51
CA GLU A 231 2.84 4.01 -19.47
C GLU A 231 2.78 2.79 -18.54
N PRO A 232 3.69 1.81 -18.68
CA PRO A 232 3.74 0.66 -17.79
C PRO A 232 3.75 1.07 -16.31
N THR A 233 2.78 0.55 -15.56
CA THR A 233 2.58 0.85 -14.13
C THR A 233 2.15 -0.43 -13.43
N PHE A 234 2.73 -0.72 -12.28
CA PHE A 234 2.54 -1.99 -11.57
C PHE A 234 2.36 -1.78 -10.06
N ILE A 235 1.92 -2.83 -9.36
CA ILE A 235 1.81 -2.89 -7.90
C ILE A 235 2.91 -3.84 -7.38
N PRO A 236 3.81 -3.36 -6.50
CA PRO A 236 4.88 -4.20 -5.93
C PRO A 236 4.36 -5.37 -5.09
N PRO A 237 5.15 -6.45 -4.93
CA PRO A 237 4.75 -7.63 -4.14
C PRO A 237 4.30 -7.30 -2.71
N ALA A 238 4.96 -6.34 -2.05
CA ALA A 238 4.64 -5.96 -0.67
C ALA A 238 3.27 -5.28 -0.55
N ASP A 239 2.87 -4.49 -1.55
CA ASP A 239 1.54 -3.89 -1.61
C ASP A 239 0.48 -4.97 -1.89
N CYS A 240 0.74 -5.91 -2.81
CA CYS A 240 -0.15 -7.05 -3.05
C CYS A 240 -0.34 -7.92 -1.80
N ALA A 241 0.69 -8.09 -0.97
CA ALA A 241 0.56 -8.77 0.31
C ALA A 241 -0.42 -8.05 1.25
N ILE A 242 -0.37 -6.72 1.31
CA ILE A 242 -1.31 -5.89 2.10
C ILE A 242 -2.72 -6.01 1.54
N LEU A 243 -2.89 -5.91 0.22
CA LEU A 243 -4.19 -6.08 -0.45
C LEU A 243 -4.79 -7.46 -0.17
N ASN A 244 -3.99 -8.52 -0.18
CA ASN A 244 -4.44 -9.88 0.12
C ASN A 244 -5.03 -10.03 1.53
N ARG A 245 -4.69 -9.15 2.48
CA ARG A 245 -5.24 -9.12 3.85
C ARG A 245 -6.18 -7.96 4.11
N ASN A 246 -6.52 -7.20 3.08
CA ASN A 246 -7.48 -6.12 3.18
C ASN A 246 -8.90 -6.68 3.33
N GLN A 247 -9.74 -6.05 4.17
CA GLN A 247 -11.12 -6.44 4.48
C GLN A 247 -11.93 -6.75 3.22
N ILE A 248 -11.85 -5.85 2.24
CA ILE A 248 -12.70 -5.94 1.04
C ILE A 248 -12.09 -6.84 -0.04
N PHE A 249 -10.99 -7.54 0.22
CA PHE A 249 -10.46 -8.61 -0.64
C PHE A 249 -10.86 -10.01 -0.14
N GLN A 250 -11.50 -10.10 1.03
CA GLN A 250 -11.79 -11.38 1.66
C GLN A 250 -13.12 -11.95 1.15
N ALA A 251 -13.09 -13.20 0.68
CA ALA A 251 -14.28 -13.93 0.25
C ALA A 251 -15.27 -14.23 1.41
N SER A 252 -14.86 -14.00 2.66
CA SER A 252 -15.70 -14.12 3.85
C SER A 252 -15.21 -13.13 4.91
N PRO A 253 -16.11 -12.55 5.74
CA PRO A 253 -15.71 -11.61 6.77
C PRO A 253 -14.67 -12.20 7.72
N VAL A 254 -13.62 -11.44 8.01
CA VAL A 254 -12.55 -11.83 8.95
C VAL A 254 -12.89 -11.31 10.34
N SER A 255 -12.86 -12.20 11.33
CA SER A 255 -13.09 -11.80 12.72
C SER A 255 -12.00 -10.84 13.21
N ASP A 256 -12.41 -9.80 13.94
CA ASP A 256 -11.50 -8.79 14.48
C ASP A 256 -10.62 -8.11 13.41
N ILE A 257 -11.17 -7.92 12.20
CA ILE A 257 -10.51 -7.19 11.11
C ILE A 257 -10.00 -5.82 11.60
N TYR A 258 -8.72 -5.56 11.39
CA TYR A 258 -8.00 -4.35 11.84
C TYR A 258 -7.93 -4.13 13.35
N GLY A 259 -8.33 -5.11 14.17
CA GLY A 259 -8.14 -5.04 15.62
C GLY A 259 -6.65 -4.92 15.95
N GLY A 260 -6.29 -4.11 16.94
CA GLY A 260 -4.89 -3.87 17.33
C GLY A 260 -4.12 -5.15 17.65
N ALA A 261 -2.83 -5.15 17.34
CA ALA A 261 -1.87 -6.19 17.72
C ALA A 261 -0.83 -5.62 18.69
N THR A 262 -0.16 -6.48 19.43
CA THR A 262 1.01 -6.18 20.27
C THR A 262 2.17 -7.01 19.74
N THR A 263 3.24 -6.35 19.33
CA THR A 263 4.36 -7.03 18.67
C THR A 263 5.70 -6.48 19.13
N THR A 264 6.72 -7.32 19.02
CA THR A 264 8.14 -6.93 19.12
C THR A 264 8.89 -7.52 17.93
N VAL A 265 9.99 -6.87 17.53
CA VAL A 265 10.90 -7.37 16.49
C VAL A 265 12.32 -7.25 17.02
N ASN A 266 13.13 -8.30 16.83
CA ASN A 266 14.55 -8.34 17.18
C ASN A 266 15.37 -8.53 15.90
N PRO A 267 15.63 -7.46 15.12
CA PRO A 267 16.32 -7.58 13.85
C PRO A 267 17.84 -7.61 14.05
N VAL A 268 18.50 -8.28 13.12
CA VAL A 268 19.94 -8.37 12.97
C VAL A 268 20.28 -7.90 11.56
N LEU A 269 21.07 -6.83 11.48
CA LEU A 269 21.55 -6.27 10.23
C LEU A 269 23.04 -6.59 10.07
N SER A 270 23.42 -6.97 8.87
CA SER A 270 24.81 -7.02 8.44
C SER A 270 24.93 -6.53 7.01
N TYR A 271 26.07 -5.95 6.66
CA TYR A 271 26.32 -5.45 5.32
C TYR A 271 27.37 -6.32 4.64
N ASP A 272 27.06 -6.80 3.44
CA ASP A 272 27.99 -7.50 2.56
C ASP A 272 28.60 -6.50 1.58
N GLU A 273 29.75 -5.92 1.96
CA GLU A 273 30.50 -4.94 1.16
C GLU A 273 30.87 -5.45 -0.24
N VAL A 274 31.01 -6.77 -0.42
CA VAL A 274 31.44 -7.34 -1.71
C VAL A 274 30.28 -7.34 -2.71
N ASN A 275 29.08 -7.63 -2.22
CA ASN A 275 27.88 -7.75 -3.05
C ASN A 275 26.97 -6.52 -3.00
N ASP A 276 27.28 -5.54 -2.14
CA ASP A 276 26.49 -4.32 -1.92
C ASP A 276 25.06 -4.65 -1.44
N VAL A 277 24.98 -5.49 -0.40
CA VAL A 277 23.71 -6.04 0.12
C VAL A 277 23.62 -5.84 1.63
N ILE A 278 22.53 -5.26 2.10
CA ILE A 278 22.11 -5.37 3.52
C ILE A 278 21.41 -6.71 3.70
N ARG A 279 21.97 -7.56 4.55
CA ARG A 279 21.32 -8.78 5.01
C ARG A 279 20.56 -8.47 6.28
N LEU A 280 19.24 -8.51 6.19
CA LEU A 280 18.33 -8.36 7.32
C LEU A 280 17.80 -9.73 7.72
N SER A 281 17.93 -10.07 9.00
CA SER A 281 17.27 -11.24 9.58
C SER A 281 16.73 -10.91 10.95
N GLY A 282 15.97 -11.81 11.57
CA GLY A 282 15.55 -11.61 12.95
C GLY A 282 14.42 -12.52 13.38
N THR A 283 13.90 -12.23 14.57
CA THR A 283 12.68 -12.85 15.09
C THR A 283 11.67 -11.78 15.48
N PHE A 284 10.41 -12.19 15.65
CA PHE A 284 9.36 -11.32 16.16
C PHE A 284 8.46 -12.06 17.16
N THR A 285 7.75 -11.30 17.99
CA THR A 285 6.61 -11.81 18.77
C THR A 285 5.34 -11.09 18.34
N SER A 286 4.20 -11.77 18.46
CA SER A 286 2.89 -11.20 18.16
C SER A 286 1.80 -11.90 18.95
N ASP A 287 0.86 -11.13 19.48
CA ASP A 287 -0.40 -11.64 20.07
C ASP A 287 -1.45 -12.02 19.01
N LYS A 288 -1.16 -11.74 17.72
CA LYS A 288 -1.98 -12.09 16.56
C LYS A 288 -1.18 -12.86 15.51
N ALA A 289 -1.88 -13.67 14.73
CA ALA A 289 -1.26 -14.40 13.62
C ALA A 289 -0.71 -13.41 12.59
N VAL A 290 0.60 -13.49 12.35
CA VAL A 290 1.28 -12.71 11.31
C VAL A 290 1.12 -13.45 10.00
N SER A 291 0.66 -12.78 8.94
CA SER A 291 0.60 -13.35 7.59
C SER A 291 1.89 -13.16 6.81
N GLU A 292 2.53 -11.99 6.89
CA GLU A 292 3.78 -11.68 6.18
C GLU A 292 4.69 -10.76 7.01
N VAL A 293 5.99 -10.81 6.73
CA VAL A 293 6.95 -9.77 7.16
C VAL A 293 7.34 -8.98 5.92
N LEU A 294 7.09 -7.68 5.97
CA LEU A 294 7.31 -6.79 4.84
C LEU A 294 8.36 -5.74 5.24
N VAL A 295 9.22 -5.34 4.32
CA VAL A 295 10.37 -4.47 4.62
C VAL A 295 10.41 -3.31 3.66
N TRP A 296 10.53 -2.09 4.18
CA TRP A 296 10.78 -0.88 3.39
C TRP A 296 12.11 -0.29 3.78
N LEU A 297 12.87 0.15 2.79
CA LEU A 297 14.05 0.97 2.99
C LEU A 297 13.81 2.34 2.38
N ASP A 298 13.92 3.37 3.22
CA ASP A 298 13.57 4.74 2.90
C ASP A 298 14.82 5.63 3.02
N PRO A 299 15.46 6.01 1.90
CA PRO A 299 16.60 6.90 1.90
C PRO A 299 16.17 8.33 2.21
N ASN A 300 16.81 9.01 3.15
CA ASN A 300 16.53 10.42 3.44
C ASN A 300 17.30 11.33 2.46
N VAL A 301 16.85 11.34 1.20
CA VAL A 301 17.53 12.02 0.10
C VAL A 301 17.57 13.52 0.35
N ASN A 302 18.77 14.10 0.39
CA ASN A 302 18.99 15.53 0.63
C ASN A 302 18.31 16.09 1.89
N GLY A 303 18.02 15.26 2.89
CA GLY A 303 17.41 15.70 4.14
C GLY A 303 15.90 16.03 4.04
N GLU A 304 15.16 15.39 3.13
CA GLU A 304 13.70 15.52 3.04
C GLU A 304 12.96 15.09 4.32
N GLY A 305 13.61 14.28 5.14
CA GLY A 305 13.12 13.70 6.39
C GLY A 305 12.60 12.28 6.19
N SER A 306 11.97 11.72 7.22
CA SER A 306 11.31 10.42 7.14
C SER A 306 9.82 10.52 7.47
N GLY A 307 9.06 9.50 7.06
CA GLY A 307 7.62 9.39 7.32
C GLY A 307 6.74 9.74 6.12
N VAL A 308 5.43 9.80 6.38
CA VAL A 308 4.39 9.95 5.35
C VAL A 308 4.61 11.21 4.52
N ASN A 309 4.46 11.09 3.20
CA ASN A 309 4.68 12.13 2.19
C ASN A 309 6.14 12.55 2.00
N ARG A 310 7.07 11.78 2.57
CA ARG A 310 8.54 11.92 2.39
C ARG A 310 9.18 10.60 1.98
N ASP A 311 8.34 9.61 1.63
CA ASP A 311 8.69 8.21 1.44
C ASP A 311 8.38 7.69 0.03
N TYR A 312 8.23 8.59 -0.96
CA TYR A 312 7.99 8.24 -2.37
C TYR A 312 9.16 7.52 -3.04
N ASN A 313 10.34 7.60 -2.43
CA ASN A 313 11.57 6.93 -2.83
C ASN A 313 11.80 5.59 -2.08
N SER A 314 10.89 5.22 -1.16
CA SER A 314 11.05 4.05 -0.33
C SER A 314 10.82 2.76 -1.11
N VAL A 315 11.79 1.85 -1.15
CA VAL A 315 11.69 0.57 -1.86
C VAL A 315 11.27 -0.54 -0.90
N SER A 316 10.47 -1.49 -1.38
CA SER A 316 9.85 -2.52 -0.54
C SER A 316 10.14 -3.96 -0.98
N TRP A 317 10.25 -4.87 0.00
CA TRP A 317 10.39 -6.31 -0.19
C TRP A 317 9.44 -7.10 0.72
N VAL A 318 9.18 -8.35 0.35
CA VAL A 318 8.55 -9.36 1.21
C VAL A 318 9.67 -10.27 1.73
N ALA A 319 9.80 -10.40 3.04
CA ALA A 319 10.84 -11.22 3.65
C ALA A 319 10.44 -12.71 3.68
N ASP A 320 11.42 -13.58 3.47
CA ASP A 320 11.25 -15.02 3.67
C ASP A 320 10.99 -15.28 5.16
N ARG A 321 9.90 -15.96 5.46
CA ARG A 321 9.49 -16.24 6.84
C ARG A 321 9.48 -17.73 7.15
N ASN A 322 9.96 -18.07 8.34
CA ASN A 322 9.83 -19.38 8.94
C ASN A 322 9.29 -19.23 10.38
N ASN A 323 7.98 -19.41 10.53
CA ASN A 323 7.25 -19.14 11.77
C ASN A 323 7.48 -17.68 12.25
N ASP A 324 8.15 -17.52 13.38
CA ASP A 324 8.49 -16.27 14.06
C ASP A 324 9.86 -15.70 13.66
N ALA A 325 10.58 -16.36 12.74
CA ALA A 325 11.83 -15.88 12.17
C ALA A 325 11.65 -15.37 10.74
N PHE A 326 12.45 -14.39 10.33
CA PHE A 326 12.45 -13.84 8.98
C PHE A 326 13.85 -13.50 8.49
N GLN A 327 14.00 -13.42 7.17
CA GLN A 327 15.20 -12.92 6.51
C GLN A 327 14.88 -12.29 5.15
N VAL A 328 15.68 -11.31 4.74
CA VAL A 328 15.64 -10.71 3.42
C VAL A 328 17.00 -10.10 3.08
N ASP A 329 17.42 -10.27 1.84
CA ASP A 329 18.55 -9.55 1.27
C ASP A 329 18.03 -8.28 0.60
N ILE A 330 18.65 -7.14 0.91
CA ILE A 330 18.30 -5.83 0.37
C ILE A 330 19.52 -5.33 -0.42
N PRO A 331 19.56 -5.55 -1.74
CA PRO A 331 20.63 -5.02 -2.58
C PRO A 331 20.51 -3.50 -2.68
N ILE A 332 21.57 -2.77 -2.31
CA ILE A 332 21.54 -1.30 -2.32
C ILE A 332 21.41 -0.76 -3.75
N ASN A 333 22.01 -1.47 -4.72
CA ASN A 333 21.86 -1.14 -6.14
C ASN A 333 20.42 -1.27 -6.69
N GLU A 334 19.50 -1.95 -5.98
CA GLU A 334 18.08 -1.99 -6.33
C GLU A 334 17.31 -0.79 -5.80
N VAL A 335 17.86 -0.08 -4.80
CA VAL A 335 17.31 1.18 -4.31
C VAL A 335 17.68 2.27 -5.31
N GLN A 336 16.69 2.82 -6.04
CA GLN A 336 17.00 3.78 -7.11
C GLN A 336 17.71 5.04 -6.61
N ASP A 337 17.27 5.56 -5.47
CA ASP A 337 17.90 6.69 -4.81
C ASP A 337 18.76 6.16 -3.67
N HIS A 338 20.04 5.91 -3.91
CA HIS A 338 21.00 5.53 -2.86
C HIS A 338 22.25 6.41 -2.90
N GLY A 339 22.91 6.54 -1.75
CA GLY A 339 24.11 7.35 -1.53
C GLY A 339 24.47 7.45 -0.05
N ASP A 340 25.40 8.36 0.26
CA ASP A 340 25.84 8.66 1.63
C ASP A 340 24.79 9.49 2.39
N TRP A 341 23.73 8.82 2.83
CA TRP A 341 22.57 9.42 3.49
C TRP A 341 22.17 8.64 4.74
N PRO A 342 21.36 9.24 5.63
CA PRO A 342 20.58 8.49 6.61
C PRO A 342 19.48 7.69 5.92
N TYR A 343 19.17 6.52 6.45
CA TYR A 343 18.12 5.63 5.99
C TYR A 343 17.17 5.29 7.13
N GLU A 344 15.89 5.16 6.80
CA GLU A 344 14.88 4.57 7.67
C GLU A 344 14.50 3.18 7.15
N LEU A 345 14.82 2.15 7.93
CA LEU A 345 14.37 0.78 7.70
C LEU A 345 13.05 0.56 8.44
N LYS A 346 11.99 0.18 7.74
CA LYS A 346 10.69 -0.15 8.32
C LYS A 346 10.45 -1.65 8.16
N ILE A 347 10.41 -2.38 9.26
CA ILE A 347 9.97 -3.78 9.32
C ILE A 347 8.49 -3.78 9.71
N LYS A 348 7.63 -4.22 8.80
CA LYS A 348 6.19 -4.26 8.98
C LYS A 348 5.72 -5.70 9.17
N LEU A 349 5.11 -5.99 10.30
CA LEU A 349 4.39 -7.25 10.53
C LEU A 349 2.95 -7.06 10.05
N LEU A 350 2.60 -7.74 8.96
CA LEU A 350 1.23 -7.79 8.45
C LEU A 350 0.51 -8.96 9.11
N MET A 351 -0.60 -8.68 9.78
CA MET A 351 -1.44 -9.68 10.45
C MET A 351 -2.44 -10.31 9.49
N GLU A 352 -2.90 -11.53 9.79
CA GLU A 352 -3.98 -12.18 9.03
C GLU A 352 -5.30 -11.39 9.06
N ASN A 353 -5.52 -10.58 10.10
CA ASN A 353 -6.67 -9.67 10.22
C ASN A 353 -6.47 -8.32 9.50
N GLY A 354 -5.42 -8.17 8.68
CA GLY A 354 -5.12 -6.94 7.93
C GLY A 354 -4.47 -5.82 8.72
N THR A 355 -4.21 -6.00 10.03
CA THR A 355 -3.49 -5.01 10.84
C THR A 355 -2.02 -4.98 10.45
N ILE A 356 -1.43 -3.79 10.37
CA ILE A 356 0.01 -3.61 10.11
C ILE A 356 0.66 -3.01 11.35
N LYS A 357 1.74 -3.63 11.82
CA LYS A 357 2.61 -3.07 12.86
C LYS A 357 3.97 -2.76 12.29
N THR A 358 4.35 -1.48 12.32
CA THR A 358 5.62 -0.99 11.81
C THR A 358 6.62 -0.80 12.95
N HIS A 359 7.80 -1.39 12.78
CA HIS A 359 8.98 -1.20 13.61
C HIS A 359 10.04 -0.53 12.76
N SER A 360 10.42 0.69 13.13
CA SER A 360 11.35 1.50 12.35
C SER A 360 12.74 1.53 12.99
N TYR A 361 13.79 1.57 12.18
CA TYR A 361 15.18 1.62 12.61
C TYR A 361 15.94 2.62 11.73
N SER A 362 17.01 3.20 12.26
CA SER A 362 17.87 4.12 11.51
C SER A 362 19.30 3.62 11.43
N PHE A 363 19.92 3.87 10.28
CA PHE A 363 21.35 3.72 10.03
C PHE A 363 21.75 4.71 8.93
N GLU A 364 23.03 4.84 8.64
CA GLU A 364 23.51 5.71 7.56
C GLU A 364 24.58 5.02 6.71
N PHE A 365 24.84 5.57 5.53
CA PHE A 365 26.04 5.30 4.76
C PHE A 365 26.95 6.54 4.79
N VAL A 366 28.24 6.32 5.04
CA VAL A 366 29.25 7.39 5.09
C VAL A 366 30.48 6.97 4.29
N ASN A 367 30.80 7.72 3.23
CA ASN A 367 31.85 7.39 2.27
C ASN A 367 31.68 5.99 1.62
N GLY A 368 30.44 5.58 1.35
CA GLY A 368 30.09 4.29 0.77
C GLY A 368 30.05 3.13 1.76
N GLU A 369 30.28 3.39 3.05
CA GLU A 369 30.34 2.35 4.08
C GLU A 369 29.10 2.38 4.97
N TYR A 370 28.49 1.21 5.18
CA TYR A 370 27.41 1.04 6.13
C TYR A 370 27.88 1.41 7.54
N THR A 371 27.24 2.41 8.14
CA THR A 371 27.59 2.93 9.45
C THR A 371 26.37 2.82 10.37
N PRO A 372 26.37 1.88 11.34
CA PRO A 372 25.29 1.77 12.30
C PRO A 372 25.29 2.96 13.27
N GLU A 373 24.10 3.42 13.64
CA GLU A 373 23.94 4.40 14.70
C GLU A 373 24.45 3.82 16.04
N THR A 374 25.11 4.64 16.85
CA THR A 374 25.69 4.21 18.14
C THR A 374 25.19 5.02 19.33
N ASN A 375 24.45 6.10 19.08
CA ASN A 375 23.90 6.99 20.09
C ASN A 375 22.37 6.94 20.08
N VAL A 376 21.79 7.08 21.26
CA VAL A 376 20.34 7.21 21.42
C VAL A 376 19.96 8.67 21.21
N GLY A 377 19.06 8.92 20.27
CA GLY A 377 18.45 10.24 20.09
C GLY A 377 17.16 10.37 20.92
N VAL A 378 17.04 11.43 21.72
CA VAL A 378 15.78 11.81 22.39
C VAL A 378 15.31 13.18 21.91
N TYR A 379 14.01 13.35 21.67
CA TYR A 379 13.47 14.54 21.01
C TYR A 379 12.20 15.07 21.65
N GLN A 380 12.00 16.38 21.48
CA GLN A 380 10.87 17.11 22.03
C GLN A 380 9.52 16.64 21.48
N HIS A 381 9.44 16.38 20.18
CA HIS A 381 8.16 16.15 19.51
C HIS A 381 8.08 14.77 18.88
N SER A 382 6.85 14.36 18.55
CA SER A 382 6.52 13.01 18.06
C SER A 382 6.98 12.68 16.63
N SER A 383 7.75 13.56 16.01
CA SER A 383 8.32 13.38 14.66
C SER A 383 9.82 13.64 14.67
N TYR A 384 10.46 13.36 15.80
CA TYR A 384 11.91 13.51 16.00
C TYR A 384 12.42 14.93 15.68
N ASN A 385 11.58 15.94 15.99
CA ASN A 385 11.87 17.35 15.75
C ASN A 385 11.71 18.17 17.04
N GLY A 386 11.93 19.49 16.95
CA GLY A 386 12.15 20.34 18.11
C GLY A 386 13.61 20.27 18.56
N TRP A 387 13.87 20.37 19.86
CA TRP A 387 15.20 20.07 20.39
C TRP A 387 15.47 18.55 20.36
N GLY A 388 16.75 18.19 20.25
CA GLY A 388 17.20 16.80 20.25
C GLY A 388 18.53 16.65 20.98
N VAL A 389 18.71 15.52 21.68
CA VAL A 389 19.95 15.17 22.38
C VAL A 389 20.38 13.76 21.98
N GLU A 390 21.66 13.60 21.67
CA GLU A 390 22.29 12.30 21.41
C GLU A 390 23.01 11.80 22.68
N LEU A 391 22.73 10.55 23.05
CA LEU A 391 23.18 9.93 24.30
C LEU A 391 23.99 8.66 24.00
N GLU A 392 25.26 8.66 24.38
CA GLU A 392 26.06 7.43 24.45
C GLU A 392 25.59 6.51 25.60
N VAL A 393 26.06 5.27 25.62
CA VAL A 393 25.87 4.34 26.74
C VAL A 393 26.32 5.00 28.06
N GLY A 394 25.41 5.11 29.01
CA GLY A 394 25.65 5.86 30.24
C GLY A 394 24.40 6.10 31.07
N SER A 395 24.52 6.96 32.07
CA SER A 395 23.41 7.35 32.95
C SER A 395 23.40 8.87 33.07
N TYR A 396 22.23 9.46 32.85
CA TYR A 396 22.02 10.89 32.71
C TYR A 396 20.95 11.35 33.70
N THR A 397 21.35 12.10 34.72
CA THR A 397 20.44 12.82 35.62
C THR A 397 19.76 13.99 34.89
N THR A 398 18.73 14.59 35.49
CA THR A 398 18.04 15.75 34.92
C THR A 398 19.03 16.87 34.59
N GLY A 399 19.95 17.16 35.51
CA GLY A 399 20.98 18.18 35.30
C GLY A 399 21.91 17.89 34.13
N GLN A 400 22.23 16.62 33.87
CA GLN A 400 23.06 16.22 32.73
C GLN A 400 22.30 16.32 31.41
N LEU A 401 21.03 15.91 31.37
CA LEU A 401 20.19 16.05 30.18
C LEU A 401 19.99 17.52 29.80
N VAL A 402 19.70 18.37 30.79
CA VAL A 402 19.57 19.83 30.58
C VAL A 402 20.88 20.44 30.09
N ALA A 403 22.03 20.00 30.62
CA ALA A 403 23.33 20.48 30.16
C ALA A 403 23.64 20.09 28.70
N LEU A 404 23.06 19.01 28.20
CA LEU A 404 23.15 18.58 26.79
C LEU A 404 22.14 19.30 25.88
N GLY A 405 21.27 20.15 26.43
CA GLY A 405 20.27 20.92 25.69
C GLY A 405 18.85 20.35 25.75
N GLY A 406 18.63 19.29 26.53
CA GLY A 406 17.29 18.75 26.77
C GLY A 406 16.46 19.59 27.74
N ILE A 407 15.15 19.34 27.74
CA ILE A 407 14.20 19.95 28.67
C ILE A 407 13.54 18.83 29.50
N ASP A 408 13.52 19.04 30.82
CA ASP A 408 12.88 18.13 31.76
C ASP A 408 11.39 18.01 31.48
N ASN A 409 10.84 16.79 31.52
CA ASN A 409 9.41 16.54 31.28
C ASN A 409 8.91 17.07 29.92
N ASP A 410 9.72 16.94 28.86
CA ASP A 410 9.40 17.45 27.51
C ASP A 410 9.96 16.52 26.40
N ILE A 411 10.20 15.24 26.71
CA ILE A 411 10.59 14.21 25.72
C ILE A 411 9.33 13.48 25.24
N SER A 412 9.10 13.51 23.93
CA SER A 412 7.98 12.80 23.30
C SER A 412 8.40 11.61 22.44
N SER A 413 9.62 11.59 21.90
CA SER A 413 10.09 10.51 21.01
C SER A 413 11.55 10.12 21.23
N VAL A 414 11.89 8.88 20.86
CA VAL A 414 13.23 8.29 21.07
C VAL A 414 13.63 7.46 19.84
N LYS A 415 14.88 7.56 19.42
CA LYS A 415 15.53 6.65 18.48
C LYS A 415 16.57 5.83 19.22
N VAL A 416 16.36 4.52 19.30
CA VAL A 416 17.28 3.59 19.97
C VAL A 416 17.97 2.72 18.91
N PRO A 417 19.29 2.86 18.72
CA PRO A 417 20.01 2.02 17.78
C PRO A 417 19.96 0.53 18.11
N LEU A 418 20.25 -0.31 17.12
CA LEU A 418 20.32 -1.76 17.27
C LEU A 418 21.36 -2.17 18.33
N GLY A 419 20.98 -3.10 19.21
CA GLY A 419 21.83 -3.60 20.29
C GLY A 419 21.91 -2.68 21.51
N LEU A 420 21.13 -1.59 21.54
CA LEU A 420 20.96 -0.72 22.69
C LEU A 420 19.53 -0.78 23.21
N ARG A 421 19.38 -0.47 24.51
CA ARG A 421 18.10 -0.20 25.17
C ARG A 421 18.20 1.04 26.05
N VAL A 422 17.06 1.66 26.27
CA VAL A 422 16.90 2.88 27.07
C VAL A 422 15.88 2.63 28.17
N THR A 423 16.20 3.07 29.39
CA THR A 423 15.23 3.17 30.48
C THR A 423 15.05 4.63 30.84
N LEU A 424 13.85 5.15 30.61
CA LEU A 424 13.42 6.48 31.01
C LEU A 424 12.83 6.43 32.42
N TYR A 425 13.11 7.44 33.25
CA TYR A 425 12.61 7.54 34.61
C TYR A 425 11.88 8.87 34.80
N SER A 426 10.75 8.82 35.51
CA SER A 426 9.87 9.99 35.72
C SER A 426 10.36 10.98 36.76
N GLU A 427 11.40 10.60 37.51
CA GLU A 427 12.03 11.46 38.50
C GLU A 427 13.54 11.48 38.28
N ASP A 428 14.22 12.46 38.87
CA ASP A 428 15.67 12.55 38.80
C ASP A 428 16.36 11.37 39.52
N ASN A 429 17.63 11.16 39.20
CA ASN A 429 18.50 10.13 39.77
C ASN A 429 17.94 8.70 39.67
N PHE A 430 17.28 8.40 38.55
CA PHE A 430 16.81 7.07 38.16
C PHE A 430 15.78 6.49 39.13
N THR A 431 14.84 7.34 39.56
CA THR A 431 13.76 6.97 40.49
C THR A 431 12.37 7.21 39.87
N GLY A 432 11.32 6.86 40.61
CA GLY A 432 9.94 6.99 40.12
C GLY A 432 9.50 5.85 39.20
N GLN A 433 8.46 6.11 38.40
CA GLN A 433 8.03 5.20 37.33
C GLN A 433 9.09 5.15 36.23
N SER A 434 9.28 3.97 35.65
CA SER A 434 10.20 3.75 34.54
C SER A 434 9.49 3.26 33.28
N TYR A 435 10.04 3.60 32.11
CA TYR A 435 9.60 3.12 30.81
C TYR A 435 10.81 2.62 30.01
N GLU A 436 10.78 1.37 29.59
CA GLU A 436 11.86 0.75 28.82
C GLU A 436 11.54 0.77 27.33
N VAL A 437 12.54 1.14 26.54
CA VAL A 437 12.51 1.16 25.07
C VAL A 437 13.68 0.34 24.56
N THR A 438 13.39 -0.75 23.85
CA THR A 438 14.38 -1.55 23.11
C THR A 438 14.76 -0.87 21.80
N ALA A 439 15.64 -1.49 21.00
CA ALA A 439 16.02 -0.97 19.70
C ALA A 439 14.80 -0.61 18.81
N GLY A 440 14.84 0.55 18.16
CA GLY A 440 13.82 1.07 17.27
C GLY A 440 13.57 2.58 17.39
N ASN A 441 12.85 3.13 16.43
CA ASN A 441 12.41 4.51 16.37
C ASN A 441 10.98 4.59 16.94
N VAL A 442 10.85 5.09 18.16
CA VAL A 442 9.58 5.30 18.84
C VAL A 442 9.14 6.74 18.68
N SER A 443 8.20 6.96 17.77
CA SER A 443 7.69 8.29 17.41
C SER A 443 6.84 8.92 18.51
N PHE A 444 6.26 8.14 19.44
CA PHE A 444 5.49 8.71 20.55
C PHE A 444 5.53 7.80 21.79
N LEU A 445 6.01 8.33 22.91
CA LEU A 445 6.17 7.61 24.19
C LEU A 445 4.83 7.30 24.89
N SER A 446 3.70 7.59 24.25
CA SER A 446 2.37 7.19 24.72
C SER A 446 2.09 7.66 26.15
N SER A 447 1.90 6.74 27.10
CA SER A 447 1.62 7.09 28.50
C SER A 447 2.80 7.71 29.24
N PHE A 448 4.01 7.67 28.69
CA PHE A 448 5.23 8.25 29.27
C PHE A 448 5.66 9.56 28.58
N ASN A 449 4.79 10.12 27.73
CA ASN A 449 5.04 11.38 27.04
C ASN A 449 5.25 12.53 28.04
N ASP A 450 6.30 13.32 27.83
CA ASP A 450 6.61 14.51 28.64
C ASP A 450 6.79 14.19 30.14
N MET A 451 7.24 12.97 30.46
CA MET A 451 7.46 12.53 31.85
C MET A 451 8.92 12.25 32.19
N ALA A 452 9.81 12.12 31.21
CA ALA A 452 11.18 11.70 31.48
C ALA A 452 12.01 12.82 32.14
N SER A 453 12.57 12.52 33.31
CA SER A 453 13.50 13.38 34.05
C SER A 453 14.92 12.83 34.16
N SER A 454 15.12 11.51 34.09
CA SER A 454 16.46 10.90 34.02
C SER A 454 16.47 9.64 33.14
N ILE A 455 17.63 9.30 32.58
CA ILE A 455 17.74 8.28 31.52
C ILE A 455 18.96 7.38 31.76
N ILE A 456 18.78 6.08 31.55
CA ILE A 456 19.89 5.10 31.44
C ILE A 456 19.90 4.52 30.04
N VAL A 457 21.06 4.60 29.37
CA VAL A 457 21.33 3.93 28.09
C VAL A 457 22.25 2.74 28.35
N SER A 458 21.88 1.56 27.88
CA SER A 458 22.68 0.34 28.07
C SER A 458 22.68 -0.55 26.83
N LYS A 459 23.66 -1.45 26.74
CA LYS A 459 23.67 -2.51 25.72
C LYS A 459 22.60 -3.56 26.05
N GLU A 460 21.97 -4.09 25.01
CA GLU A 460 21.00 -5.19 25.13
C GLU A 460 21.63 -6.49 25.63
#